data_AF-A0A7V9AXS2-F1
#
_entry.id   AF-A0A7V9AXS2-F1
#
_cell.length_a   1.000
_cell.length_b   1.000
_cell.length_c   1.000
_cell.angle_alpha   90.00
_cell.angle_beta   90.00
_cell.angle_gamma   90.00
#
_symmetry.space_group_name_H-M   'P 1'
#
loop_
_entity.id
_entity.type
_entity.pdbx_description
1 polymer ?
#
loop_
_entity_poly.entity_id
_entity_poly.type
_entity_poly.pdbx_seq_one_letter_code
_entity_poly.pdbx_strand_id
1 'polypeptide(L)'
;MSRRAAPYDCVDTGLQAKFSIPYLVAFTWLNGPPAVSDFDSLDPESKSLAHTITVATDPDLLESEAVITTKDGFRATVPVALGSPQRPMSDEQLSAKVHGLAGRRLDCSIPES
;
A
#
# COMPACT_ATOMS: atom_id res chain seq x y z
N MET A 1 -7.94 6.94 -11.96
CA MET A 1 -6.70 6.33 -12.50
C MET A 1 -6.29 5.06 -11.75
N SER A 2 -6.37 5.04 -10.42
CA SER A 2 -5.88 3.97 -9.53
C SER A 2 -6.36 2.56 -9.91
N ARG A 3 -7.64 2.39 -10.25
CA ARG A 3 -8.19 1.08 -10.67
C ARG A 3 -7.55 0.52 -11.94
N ARG A 4 -7.09 1.37 -12.87
CA ARG A 4 -6.39 0.92 -14.09
C ARG A 4 -4.96 0.47 -13.80
N ALA A 5 -4.31 1.12 -12.84
CA ALA A 5 -2.95 0.77 -12.41
C ALA A 5 -2.91 -0.53 -11.57
N ALA A 6 -4.05 -0.90 -10.96
CA ALA A 6 -4.19 -2.10 -10.14
C ALA A 6 -5.32 -3.02 -10.67
N PRO A 7 -5.07 -3.73 -11.79
CA PRO A 7 -6.10 -4.48 -12.51
C PRO A 7 -6.46 -5.82 -11.87
N TYR A 8 -5.71 -6.29 -10.86
CA TYR A 8 -5.88 -7.64 -10.31
C TYR A 8 -6.82 -7.65 -9.11
N ASP A 9 -7.91 -8.40 -9.22
CA ASP A 9 -8.79 -8.74 -8.08
C ASP A 9 -8.36 -10.05 -7.40
N CYS A 10 -7.80 -10.97 -8.18
CA CYS A 10 -7.19 -12.21 -7.71
C CYS A 10 -5.71 -12.21 -8.10
N VAL A 11 -4.86 -12.75 -7.22
CA VAL A 11 -3.40 -12.76 -7.41
C VAL A 11 -2.82 -14.15 -7.17
N ASP A 12 -1.86 -14.52 -8.00
CA ASP A 12 -1.14 -15.80 -7.95
C ASP A 12 0.38 -15.59 -7.76
N THR A 13 0.85 -14.35 -7.86
CA THR A 13 2.25 -13.98 -7.63
C THR A 13 2.38 -12.72 -6.79
N GLY A 14 3.51 -12.56 -6.10
CA GLY A 14 3.81 -11.34 -5.36
C GLY A 14 3.88 -10.08 -6.25
N LEU A 15 4.29 -10.23 -7.52
CA LEU A 15 4.24 -9.13 -8.48
C LEU A 15 2.80 -8.68 -8.79
N GLN A 16 1.86 -9.61 -8.95
CA GLN A 16 0.44 -9.26 -9.11
C GLN A 16 -0.12 -8.62 -7.83
N ALA A 17 0.29 -9.09 -6.65
CA ALA A 17 -0.10 -8.50 -5.36
C ALA A 17 0.24 -7.01 -5.27
N LYS A 18 1.40 -6.58 -5.78
CA LYS A 18 1.78 -5.16 -5.86
C LYS A 18 0.77 -4.30 -6.63
N PHE A 19 0.01 -4.89 -7.56
CA PHE A 19 -0.97 -4.23 -8.40
C PHE A 19 -2.40 -4.74 -8.13
N SER A 20 -2.69 -5.15 -6.90
CA SER A 20 -4.02 -5.58 -6.47
C SER A 20 -4.50 -4.75 -5.29
N ILE A 21 -5.55 -3.94 -5.52
CA ILE A 21 -6.21 -3.17 -4.47
C ILE A 21 -6.76 -4.10 -3.36
N PRO A 22 -7.54 -5.17 -3.64
CA PRO A 22 -8.11 -5.98 -2.56
C PRO A 22 -7.02 -6.70 -1.76
N TYR A 23 -5.97 -7.21 -2.41
CA TYR A 23 -4.85 -7.82 -1.70
C TYR A 23 -4.10 -6.82 -0.82
N LEU A 24 -3.76 -5.64 -1.33
CA LEU A 24 -3.04 -4.63 -0.55
C LEU A 24 -3.85 -4.10 0.63
N VAL A 25 -5.18 -3.97 0.48
CA VAL A 25 -6.06 -3.61 1.59
C VAL A 25 -6.04 -4.72 2.66
N ALA A 26 -6.21 -5.98 2.26
CA ALA A 26 -6.16 -7.12 3.18
C ALA A 26 -4.81 -7.23 3.90
N PHE A 27 -3.71 -7.15 3.15
CA PHE A 27 -2.35 -7.20 3.70
C PHE A 27 -2.11 -6.07 4.68
N THR A 28 -2.46 -4.83 4.30
CA THR A 28 -2.28 -3.67 5.17
C THR A 28 -3.11 -3.77 6.44
N TRP A 29 -4.30 -4.36 6.36
CA TRP A 29 -5.16 -4.58 7.52
C TRP A 29 -4.56 -5.58 8.52
N LEU A 30 -3.93 -6.65 8.04
CA LEU A 30 -3.38 -7.71 8.87
C LEU A 30 -1.97 -7.39 9.39
N ASN A 31 -1.12 -6.83 8.51
CA ASN A 31 0.33 -6.72 8.73
C ASN A 31 0.83 -5.28 8.83
N GLY A 32 -0.01 -4.29 8.48
CA GLY A 32 0.42 -2.92 8.26
C GLY A 32 1.01 -2.68 6.86
N PRO A 33 1.54 -1.48 6.59
CA PRO A 33 1.99 -1.10 5.25
C PRO A 33 3.10 -2.03 4.72
N PRO A 34 2.99 -2.51 3.47
CA PRO A 34 3.97 -3.44 2.91
C PRO A 34 5.33 -2.78 2.64
N ALA A 35 6.39 -3.51 2.94
CA ALA A 35 7.75 -3.28 2.47
C ALA A 35 7.97 -3.89 1.08
N VAL A 36 9.14 -3.65 0.48
CA VAL A 36 9.47 -4.18 -0.86
C VAL A 36 9.58 -5.71 -0.86
N SER A 37 10.16 -6.28 0.20
CA SER A 37 10.34 -7.73 0.36
C SER A 37 9.02 -8.49 0.53
N ASP A 38 7.95 -7.81 0.93
CA ASP A 38 6.64 -8.45 1.14
C ASP A 38 5.99 -8.89 -0.17
N PHE A 39 6.58 -8.51 -1.32
CA PHE A 39 6.17 -8.96 -2.65
C PHE A 39 7.04 -10.10 -3.20
N ASP A 40 8.00 -10.63 -2.44
CA ASP A 40 8.80 -11.79 -2.84
C ASP A 40 7.97 -13.08 -2.85
N SER A 41 6.93 -13.14 -2.02
CA SER A 41 5.96 -14.25 -1.95
C SER A 41 4.56 -13.75 -1.62
N LEU A 42 3.54 -14.58 -1.86
CA LEU A 42 2.17 -14.28 -1.43
C LEU A 42 1.95 -14.68 0.03
N ASP A 43 1.32 -13.80 0.78
CA ASP A 43 0.80 -14.07 2.11
C ASP A 43 -0.58 -14.77 2.00
N PRO A 44 -0.73 -16.02 2.47
CA PRO A 44 -1.97 -16.79 2.31
C PRO A 44 -3.17 -16.17 3.03
N GLU A 45 -2.97 -15.57 4.21
CA GLU A 45 -4.05 -14.96 4.98
C GLU A 45 -4.58 -13.71 4.30
N SER A 46 -3.68 -12.85 3.80
CA SER A 46 -4.03 -11.69 2.98
C SER A 46 -4.76 -12.09 1.71
N LYS A 47 -4.32 -13.15 1.03
CA LYS A 47 -5.03 -13.69 -0.15
C LYS A 47 -6.44 -14.15 0.20
N SER A 48 -6.59 -14.88 1.31
CA SER A 48 -7.91 -15.35 1.78
C SER A 48 -8.85 -14.19 2.11
N LEU A 49 -8.36 -13.18 2.83
CA LEU A 49 -9.16 -12.00 3.20
C LEU A 49 -9.52 -11.15 1.97
N ALA A 50 -8.61 -11.02 1.00
CA ALA A 50 -8.83 -10.29 -0.24
C ALA A 50 -10.07 -10.79 -1.02
N HIS A 51 -10.38 -12.09 -0.97
CA HIS A 51 -11.58 -12.65 -1.62
C HIS A 51 -12.91 -12.13 -1.04
N THR A 52 -12.86 -11.46 0.12
CA THR A 52 -14.03 -10.84 0.75
C THR A 52 -14.18 -9.36 0.45
N ILE A 53 -13.21 -8.77 -0.27
CA ILE A 53 -13.13 -7.34 -0.57
C ILE A 53 -13.56 -7.07 -2.01
N THR A 54 -14.54 -6.19 -2.17
CA THR A 54 -15.00 -5.72 -3.49
C THR A 54 -14.48 -4.31 -3.74
N VAL A 55 -13.96 -4.07 -4.94
CA VAL A 55 -13.49 -2.74 -5.36
C VAL A 55 -14.41 -2.18 -6.43
N ALA A 56 -14.93 -0.98 -6.17
CA ALA A 56 -15.73 -0.22 -7.12
C ALA A 56 -15.09 1.16 -7.35
N THR A 57 -15.32 1.72 -8.54
CA THR A 57 -15.01 3.13 -8.82
C THR A 57 -16.24 3.97 -8.53
N ASP A 58 -16.03 5.14 -7.96
CA ASP A 58 -17.07 6.12 -7.68
C ASP A 58 -16.68 7.45 -8.36
N PRO A 59 -17.53 8.00 -9.25
CA PRO A 59 -17.23 9.24 -9.96
C PRO A 59 -17.19 10.47 -9.06
N ASP A 60 -17.76 10.40 -7.85
CA ASP A 60 -17.80 11.53 -6.91
C ASP A 60 -16.54 11.60 -6.03
N LEU A 61 -15.70 10.56 -6.04
CA LEU A 61 -14.42 10.55 -5.32
C LEU A 61 -13.34 11.30 -6.09
N LEU A 62 -12.48 12.02 -5.36
CA LEU A 62 -11.29 12.64 -5.93
C LEU A 62 -10.31 11.57 -6.46
N GLU A 63 -9.41 11.97 -7.37
CA GLU A 63 -8.50 11.04 -8.05
C GLU A 63 -7.66 10.17 -7.10
N SER A 64 -7.23 10.74 -5.97
CA SER A 64 -6.41 10.09 -4.94
C SER A 64 -7.19 9.67 -3.69
N GLU A 65 -8.51 9.83 -3.71
CA GLU A 65 -9.37 9.53 -2.58
C GLU A 65 -9.75 8.04 -2.58
N ALA A 66 -9.78 7.46 -1.39
CA ALA A 66 -10.25 6.11 -1.15
C ALA A 66 -11.19 6.07 0.05
N VAL A 67 -12.26 5.29 -0.06
CA VAL A 67 -13.21 5.02 1.01
C VAL A 67 -13.25 3.53 1.26
N ILE A 68 -13.13 3.14 2.53
CA ILE A 68 -13.35 1.76 2.98
C ILE A 68 -14.66 1.74 3.75
N THR A 69 -15.54 0.82 3.38
CA THR A 69 -16.77 0.52 4.11
C THR A 69 -16.80 -0.96 4.48
N THR A 70 -17.26 -1.24 5.69
CA THR A 70 -17.44 -2.61 6.17
C THR A 70 -18.94 -2.92 6.31
N LYS A 71 -19.27 -4.21 6.42
CA LYS A 71 -20.67 -4.67 6.53
C LYS A 71 -21.37 -4.20 7.82
N ASP A 72 -20.61 -3.99 8.89
CA ASP A 72 -21.06 -3.44 10.17
C ASP A 72 -21.16 -1.90 10.18
N GLY A 73 -20.89 -1.25 9.04
CA GLY A 73 -21.10 0.18 8.86
C GLY A 73 -19.91 1.06 9.23
N PHE A 74 -18.75 0.48 9.57
CA PHE A 74 -17.52 1.27 9.71
C PHE A 74 -17.15 1.88 8.36
N ARG A 75 -16.77 3.16 8.40
CA ARG A 75 -16.36 3.92 7.23
C ARG A 75 -15.09 4.71 7.55
N ALA A 76 -14.08 4.58 6.70
CA ALA A 76 -12.86 5.38 6.75
C ALA A 76 -12.59 5.99 5.38
N THR A 77 -12.10 7.23 5.37
CA THR A 77 -11.74 7.95 4.15
C THR A 77 -10.28 8.36 4.20
N VAL A 78 -9.57 8.13 3.09
CA VAL A 78 -8.23 8.63 2.85
C VAL A 78 -8.32 9.60 1.67
N PRO A 79 -8.36 10.92 1.90
CA PRO A 79 -8.48 11.89 0.81
C PRO A 79 -7.20 11.98 -0.03
N VAL A 80 -6.04 11.82 0.61
CA VAL A 80 -4.72 11.84 -0.03
C VAL A 80 -3.78 10.89 0.72
N ALA A 81 -3.09 10.03 -0.04
CA ALA A 81 -2.08 9.11 0.50
C ALA A 81 -0.82 9.86 0.98
N LEU A 82 -0.21 9.38 2.08
CA LEU A 82 1.08 9.88 2.56
C LEU A 82 2.17 9.68 1.49
N GLY A 83 2.96 10.71 1.25
CA GLY A 83 3.98 10.74 0.19
C GLY A 83 3.49 11.31 -1.15
N SER A 84 2.20 11.65 -1.27
CA SER A 84 1.71 12.43 -2.41
C SER A 84 2.20 13.87 -2.33
N PRO A 85 2.32 14.62 -3.44
CA PRO A 85 2.71 16.04 -3.41
C PRO A 85 1.84 16.90 -2.48
N GLN A 86 0.55 16.56 -2.35
CA GLN A 86 -0.41 17.26 -1.48
C GLN A 86 -0.35 16.81 -0.01
N ARG A 87 0.34 15.70 0.29
CA ARG A 87 0.57 15.18 1.64
C ARG A 87 1.96 14.55 1.72
N PRO A 88 3.03 15.37 1.66
CA PRO A 88 4.40 14.87 1.66
C PRO A 88 4.73 14.15 2.97
N MET A 89 5.73 13.28 2.91
CA MET A 89 6.35 12.72 4.12
C MET A 89 7.15 13.81 4.83
N SER A 90 7.27 13.72 6.16
CA SER A 90 8.27 14.51 6.89
C SER A 90 9.68 14.03 6.55
N ASP A 91 10.68 14.85 6.88
CA ASP A 91 12.09 14.50 6.65
C ASP A 91 12.49 13.24 7.43
N GLU A 92 11.96 13.07 8.65
CA GLU A 92 12.20 11.87 9.46
C GLU A 92 11.59 10.63 8.80
N GLN A 93 10.36 10.74 8.28
CA GLN A 93 9.68 9.64 7.59
C GLN A 93 10.41 9.26 6.29
N LEU A 94 10.87 10.26 5.53
CA LEU A 94 11.64 10.04 4.32
C LEU A 94 13.00 9.41 4.62
N SER A 95 13.71 9.90 5.64
CA SER A 95 15.00 9.34 6.08
C SER A 95 14.85 7.89 6.54
N ALA A 96 13.84 7.59 7.34
CA ALA A 96 13.53 6.23 7.76
C ALA A 96 13.23 5.31 6.58
N LYS A 97 12.47 5.80 5.59
CA LYS A 97 12.18 5.05 4.35
C LYS A 97 13.46 4.78 3.54
N VAL A 98 14.34 5.76 3.39
CA VAL A 98 15.61 5.60 2.68
C VAL A 98 16.50 4.56 3.36
N HIS A 99 16.65 4.63 4.68
CA HIS A 99 17.41 3.64 5.44
C HIS A 99 16.82 2.23 5.30
N GLY A 100 15.49 2.10 5.39
CA GLY A 100 14.81 0.83 5.19
C GLY A 100 15.04 0.22 3.81
N LEU A 101 15.12 1.04 2.76
CA LEU A 101 15.35 0.58 1.38
C LEU A 101 16.83 0.29 1.08
N ALA A 102 17.75 1.09 1.64
CA ALA A 102 19.18 0.91 1.43
C ALA A 102 19.72 -0.33 2.17
N GLY A 103 19.08 -0.70 3.30
CA GLY A 103 19.64 -1.66 4.23
C GLY A 103 21.04 -1.24 4.70
N ARG A 104 21.87 -2.19 5.13
CA ARG A 104 23.24 -1.94 5.63
C ARG A 104 24.25 -1.51 4.55
N ARG A 105 23.83 -1.28 3.30
CA ARG A 105 24.74 -0.99 2.19
C ARG A 105 25.33 0.43 2.25
N LEU A 106 24.73 1.34 3.02
CA LEU A 106 25.15 2.75 3.13
C LEU A 106 25.75 3.12 4.50
N ASP A 107 25.78 2.21 5.47
CA ASP A 107 26.30 2.46 6.83
C ASP A 107 27.82 2.78 6.84
N CYS A 108 28.50 2.63 5.70
CA CYS A 108 29.94 2.88 5.57
C CYS A 108 30.30 4.06 4.64
N SER A 109 29.35 4.89 4.18
CA SER A 109 29.64 5.86 3.12
C SER A 109 29.21 7.31 3.36
N ILE A 110 29.00 7.74 4.60
CA ILE A 110 28.89 9.19 4.90
C ILE A 110 30.05 9.59 5.82
N PRO A 111 31.11 10.24 5.31
CA PRO A 111 32.01 10.98 6.18
C PRO A 111 31.26 12.19 6.72
N GLU A 112 31.25 12.36 8.05
CA GLU A 112 30.78 13.58 8.70
C GLU A 112 31.55 14.78 8.15
N SER A 113 30.82 15.83 7.75
CA SER A 113 31.34 17.12 7.29
C SER A 113 31.08 18.19 8.34
#